data_AF-A0A7W0KSH3-F1
#
_entry.id   AF-A0A7W0KSH3-F1
#
_cell.length_a   1.000
_cell.length_b   1.000
_cell.length_c   1.000
_cell.angle_alpha   90.00
_cell.angle_beta   90.00
_cell.angle_gamma   90.00
#
_symmetry.space_group_name_H-M   'P 1'
#
loop_
_entity.id
_entity.type
_entity.pdbx_description
1 polymer ?
#
loop_
_entity_poly.entity_id
_entity_poly.type
_entity_poly.pdbx_seq_one_letter_code
_entity_poly.pdbx_strand_id
1 'polypeptide(L)'
;MTRDPETTDDPPAADPADAADQRPSTDKPGVDLGAPRWTTDYLPKMTGDADPVRLNMVTKRIRAASASDLSPRRSALKGLADASRLLIDRLVATDAPDDVIAAATVDVSAAAERFSGYHQGTLYGFSEAANAGRREDPLFDHSPLIGIGNPLAPPMTIREVDGVIEATACFGQAYEGPPGCVHGGYVAAAFDEVLGATQSLSGAPGMTGTLTVRYEKPTPLQVELRFEGRLMGVERRKIFVEGACYSGDTLTATAKGTFISMQPGQFLDILAEREARQEDQR
;
A
#
# COMPACT_ATOMS: atom_id res chain seq x y z
N MET A 1 -13.80 -15.16 83.96
CA MET A 1 -15.07 -14.83 83.28
C MET A 1 -14.78 -14.87 81.77
N THR A 2 -14.69 -16.05 81.16
CA THR A 2 -15.77 -16.76 80.43
C THR A 2 -16.47 -15.90 79.36
N ARG A 3 -16.09 -16.08 78.09
CA ARG A 3 -16.82 -16.91 77.12
C ARG A 3 -15.97 -17.15 75.85
N ASP A 4 -15.83 -18.42 75.52
CA ASP A 4 -15.62 -19.02 74.19
C ASP A 4 -16.91 -19.84 73.88
N PRO A 5 -17.13 -20.42 72.69
CA PRO A 5 -16.69 -20.07 71.33
C PRO A 5 -17.82 -20.22 70.27
N GLU A 6 -17.56 -19.85 69.02
CA GLU A 6 -18.17 -20.54 67.86
C GLU A 6 -17.07 -20.86 66.84
N THR A 7 -16.85 -22.16 66.67
CA THR A 7 -15.98 -22.83 65.72
C THR A 7 -16.70 -23.02 64.38
N THR A 8 -16.01 -22.73 63.29
CA THR A 8 -16.24 -23.37 61.99
C THR A 8 -14.91 -23.80 61.42
N ASP A 9 -14.79 -25.11 61.22
CA ASP A 9 -13.71 -25.86 60.58
C ASP A 9 -13.36 -25.32 59.19
N ASP A 10 -12.06 -25.19 58.90
CA ASP A 10 -11.54 -25.27 57.54
C ASP A 10 -10.41 -26.33 57.48
N PRO A 11 -10.48 -27.31 56.55
CA PRO A 11 -9.53 -28.42 56.41
C PRO A 11 -8.24 -28.02 55.66
N PRO A 12 -7.18 -28.87 55.71
CA PRO A 12 -5.81 -28.46 55.38
C PRO A 12 -5.53 -28.40 53.87
N ALA A 13 -4.57 -27.55 53.53
CA ALA A 13 -4.02 -27.38 52.18
C ALA A 13 -3.45 -28.69 51.60
N ALA A 14 -3.84 -28.99 50.35
CA ALA A 14 -3.25 -30.06 49.54
C ALA A 14 -2.58 -29.47 48.29
N ASP A 15 -1.38 -29.98 48.04
CA ASP A 15 -0.40 -29.66 47.01
C ASP A 15 -0.89 -30.05 45.60
N PRO A 16 -0.81 -29.22 44.54
CA PRO A 16 -1.18 -29.64 43.20
C PRO A 16 0.06 -30.08 42.42
N ALA A 17 0.55 -31.27 42.71
CA ALA A 17 1.29 -32.06 41.76
C ALA A 17 0.41 -33.23 41.31
N ASP A 18 0.21 -33.33 39.99
CA ASP A 18 -0.35 -34.46 39.26
C ASP A 18 -1.89 -34.54 39.13
N ALA A 19 -2.43 -33.85 38.11
CA ALA A 19 -3.71 -34.19 37.49
C ALA A 19 -3.54 -34.21 35.97
N ALA A 20 -3.52 -35.43 35.45
CA ALA A 20 -3.37 -35.82 34.06
C ALA A 20 -4.30 -35.10 33.05
N ASP A 21 -3.68 -34.75 31.93
CA ASP A 21 -4.15 -34.76 30.54
C ASP A 21 -5.62 -35.17 30.30
N GLN A 22 -6.50 -34.17 30.26
CA GLN A 22 -7.77 -34.23 29.56
C GLN A 22 -7.96 -32.95 28.75
N ARG A 23 -7.36 -32.89 27.55
CA ARG A 23 -7.74 -31.88 26.55
C ARG A 23 -9.05 -32.31 25.87
N PRO A 24 -10.14 -31.52 25.97
CA PRO A 24 -11.29 -31.77 25.14
C PRO A 24 -10.93 -31.44 23.69
N SER A 25 -11.06 -32.44 22.82
CA SER A 25 -11.09 -32.27 21.37
C SER A 25 -12.21 -31.28 21.01
N THR A 26 -11.84 -30.14 20.45
CA THR A 26 -12.79 -29.28 19.75
C THR A 26 -12.41 -29.27 18.27
N ASP A 27 -12.82 -30.34 17.59
CA ASP A 27 -13.14 -30.28 16.16
C ASP A 27 -14.23 -29.22 15.99
N LYS A 28 -13.83 -27.97 15.75
CA LYS A 28 -14.74 -26.93 15.27
C LYS A 28 -14.77 -27.05 13.75
N PRO A 29 -15.95 -27.18 13.12
CA PRO A 29 -16.05 -27.19 11.67
C PRO A 29 -15.43 -25.90 11.13
N GLY A 30 -14.57 -26.05 10.10
CA GLY A 30 -13.89 -24.96 9.45
C GLY A 30 -14.85 -23.82 9.13
N VAL A 31 -14.55 -22.63 9.64
CA VAL A 31 -15.27 -21.43 9.24
C VAL A 31 -14.92 -21.22 7.78
N ASP A 32 -15.87 -21.45 6.90
CA ASP A 32 -15.80 -21.01 5.50
C ASP A 32 -15.63 -19.49 5.50
N LEU A 33 -14.39 -19.03 5.37
CA LEU A 33 -13.99 -17.62 5.26
C LEU A 33 -14.34 -17.12 3.86
N GLY A 34 -15.63 -17.21 3.53
CA GLY A 34 -16.17 -17.05 2.19
C GLY A 34 -15.45 -15.93 1.43
N ALA A 35 -14.97 -16.28 0.23
CA ALA A 35 -14.35 -15.34 -0.69
C ALA A 35 -15.16 -14.03 -0.74
N PRO A 36 -14.51 -12.86 -0.84
CA PRO A 36 -15.20 -11.59 -0.93
C PRO A 36 -16.36 -11.71 -1.91
N ARG A 37 -17.58 -11.47 -1.43
CA ARG A 37 -18.79 -11.52 -2.26
C ARG A 37 -18.76 -10.31 -3.19
N TRP A 38 -18.08 -10.46 -4.32
CA TRP A 38 -18.15 -9.55 -5.44
C TRP A 38 -19.62 -9.42 -5.84
N THR A 39 -20.16 -8.22 -5.74
CA THR A 39 -21.59 -7.99 -5.97
C THR A 39 -21.84 -8.11 -7.47
N THR A 40 -22.49 -9.20 -7.90
CA THR A 40 -22.76 -9.52 -9.30
C THR A 40 -23.92 -8.71 -9.92
N ASP A 41 -24.51 -7.77 -9.17
CA ASP A 41 -25.73 -7.08 -9.56
C ASP A 41 -25.60 -6.30 -10.88
N TYR A 42 -24.36 -5.96 -11.27
CA TYR A 42 -24.02 -5.55 -12.63
C TYR A 42 -22.52 -5.71 -12.90
N LEU A 43 -22.15 -6.64 -13.79
CA LEU A 43 -20.79 -6.73 -14.34
C LEU A 43 -20.78 -6.05 -15.71
N PRO A 44 -19.95 -5.00 -15.93
CA PRO A 44 -19.74 -4.43 -17.25
C PRO A 44 -19.25 -5.51 -18.22
N LYS A 45 -19.41 -5.31 -19.53
CA LYS A 45 -18.88 -6.26 -20.50
C LYS A 45 -17.37 -6.40 -20.28
N MET A 46 -16.92 -7.64 -20.05
CA MET A 46 -15.51 -7.97 -20.19
C MET A 46 -15.08 -7.53 -21.58
N THR A 47 -13.94 -6.86 -21.66
CA THR A 47 -13.36 -6.48 -22.95
C THR A 47 -13.24 -7.71 -23.82
N GLY A 48 -13.68 -7.63 -25.09
CA GLY A 48 -13.07 -8.48 -26.11
C GLY A 48 -11.56 -8.25 -26.10
N ASP A 49 -10.76 -9.28 -26.40
CA ASP A 49 -9.31 -9.33 -26.19
C ASP A 49 -8.66 -7.94 -26.25
N ALA A 50 -8.18 -7.47 -25.08
CA ALA A 50 -7.44 -6.22 -24.99
C ALA A 50 -6.29 -6.25 -26.01
N ASP A 51 -6.04 -5.14 -26.70
CA ASP A 51 -4.97 -5.05 -27.70
C ASP A 51 -3.67 -5.64 -27.11
N PRO A 52 -3.19 -6.78 -27.63
CA PRO A 52 -2.08 -7.52 -27.03
C PRO A 52 -0.81 -6.68 -26.93
N VAL A 53 -0.61 -5.72 -27.83
CA VAL A 53 0.56 -4.84 -27.85
C VAL A 53 0.48 -3.83 -26.71
N ARG A 54 -0.70 -3.23 -26.47
CA ARG A 54 -0.92 -2.29 -25.36
C ARG A 54 -0.87 -2.99 -24.02
N LEU A 55 -1.51 -4.15 -23.91
CA LEU A 55 -1.47 -4.96 -22.70
C LEU A 55 -0.03 -5.36 -22.36
N ASN A 56 0.77 -5.77 -23.35
CA ASN A 56 2.18 -6.10 -23.15
C ASN A 56 3.02 -4.88 -22.73
N MET A 57 2.78 -3.70 -23.31
CA MET A 57 3.49 -2.47 -22.91
C MET A 57 3.23 -2.09 -21.45
N VAL A 58 1.98 -2.25 -21.00
CA VAL A 58 1.55 -1.89 -19.65
C VAL A 58 2.01 -2.93 -18.63
N THR A 59 1.81 -4.22 -18.92
CA THR A 59 2.28 -5.31 -18.03
C THR A 59 3.81 -5.36 -17.93
N LYS A 60 4.54 -5.00 -19.00
CA LYS A 60 6.01 -4.83 -18.93
C LYS A 60 6.45 -3.82 -17.87
N ARG A 61 5.68 -2.74 -17.65
CA ARG A 61 6.00 -1.74 -16.62
C ARG A 61 5.76 -2.27 -15.21
N ILE A 62 4.66 -2.98 -14.99
CA ILE A 62 4.36 -3.64 -13.71
C ILE A 62 5.44 -4.70 -13.39
N ARG A 63 5.87 -5.47 -14.40
CA ARG A 63 6.96 -6.45 -14.28
C ARG A 63 8.32 -5.80 -14.04
N ALA A 64 8.59 -4.64 -14.63
CA ALA A 64 9.82 -3.90 -14.38
C ALA A 64 9.86 -3.34 -12.94
N ALA A 65 8.72 -2.91 -12.39
CA ALA A 65 8.62 -2.46 -11.00
C ALA A 65 8.92 -3.59 -9.98
N SER A 66 8.72 -4.84 -10.38
CA SER A 66 9.02 -6.04 -9.60
C SER A 66 10.40 -6.66 -9.89
N ALA A 67 11.22 -6.03 -10.74
CA ALA A 67 12.56 -6.51 -11.05
C ALA A 67 13.51 -6.39 -9.84
N SER A 68 14.19 -7.48 -9.49
CA SER A 68 15.16 -7.55 -8.40
C SER A 68 16.47 -6.82 -8.69
N ASP A 69 16.84 -6.71 -9.96
CA ASP A 69 18.13 -6.18 -10.39
C ASP A 69 18.06 -4.65 -10.52
N LEU A 70 18.37 -3.98 -9.41
CA LEU A 70 18.45 -2.52 -9.36
C LEU A 70 19.82 -2.04 -9.89
N SER A 71 19.82 -1.00 -10.71
CA SER A 71 21.07 -0.33 -11.06
C SER A 71 21.79 0.21 -9.81
N PRO A 72 23.12 0.43 -9.84
CA PRO A 72 23.85 0.94 -8.68
C PRO A 72 23.27 2.24 -8.12
N ARG A 73 22.78 3.12 -9.02
CA ARG A 73 22.10 4.36 -8.63
C ARG A 73 20.78 4.09 -7.90
N ARG A 74 19.93 3.19 -8.43
CA ARG A 74 18.63 2.85 -7.81
C ARG A 74 18.84 2.17 -6.46
N SER A 75 19.85 1.32 -6.34
CA SER A 75 20.26 0.71 -5.06
C SER A 75 20.68 1.78 -4.04
N ALA A 76 21.48 2.77 -4.44
CA ALA A 76 21.86 3.87 -3.56
C ALA A 76 20.68 4.75 -3.14
N LEU A 77 19.78 5.08 -4.08
CA LEU A 77 18.55 5.83 -3.78
C LEU A 77 17.63 5.07 -2.82
N LYS A 78 17.45 3.77 -3.04
CA LYS A 78 16.69 2.91 -2.14
C LYS A 78 17.30 2.90 -0.74
N GLY A 79 18.62 2.72 -0.63
CA GLY A 79 19.31 2.74 0.66
C GLY A 79 19.12 4.05 1.44
N LEU A 80 19.20 5.19 0.74
CA LEU A 80 18.89 6.50 1.33
C LEU A 80 17.43 6.58 1.80
N ALA A 81 16.48 6.17 0.95
CA ALA A 81 15.06 6.19 1.29
C ALA A 81 14.74 5.25 2.47
N ASP A 82 15.35 4.07 2.55
CA ASP A 82 15.18 3.14 3.67
C ASP A 82 15.69 3.75 4.99
N ALA A 83 16.86 4.40 4.98
CA ALA A 83 17.38 5.09 6.15
C ALA A 83 16.46 6.26 6.58
N SER A 84 15.93 7.01 5.62
CA SER A 84 14.95 8.07 5.89
C SER A 84 13.62 7.53 6.41
N ARG A 85 13.10 6.41 5.87
CA ARG A 85 11.89 5.75 6.39
C ARG A 85 12.08 5.34 7.84
N LEU A 86 13.23 4.73 8.18
CA LEU A 86 13.55 4.39 9.56
C LEU A 86 13.54 5.62 10.47
N LEU A 87 14.14 6.73 10.04
CA LEU A 87 14.11 7.97 10.81
C LEU A 87 12.68 8.49 11.01
N ILE A 88 11.88 8.57 9.94
CA ILE A 88 10.48 9.01 9.99
C ILE A 88 9.68 8.15 10.98
N ASP A 89 9.85 6.82 10.92
CA ASP A 89 9.18 5.86 11.82
C ASP A 89 9.51 6.11 13.29
N ARG A 90 10.77 6.46 13.59
CA ARG A 90 11.20 6.78 14.96
C ARG A 90 10.68 8.13 15.45
N LEU A 91 10.57 9.13 14.58
CA LEU A 91 10.20 10.49 14.97
C LEU A 91 8.72 10.64 15.34
N VAL A 92 7.82 9.83 14.74
CA VAL A 92 6.37 9.99 14.94
C VAL A 92 5.91 9.66 16.37
N ALA A 93 6.66 8.85 17.11
CA ALA A 93 6.33 8.43 18.47
C ALA A 93 7.53 8.47 19.44
N THR A 94 8.50 9.37 19.20
CA THR A 94 9.68 9.49 20.05
C THR A 94 9.38 10.19 21.39
N ASP A 95 9.93 9.66 22.47
CA ASP A 95 10.02 10.29 23.80
C ASP A 95 11.46 10.68 24.15
N ALA A 96 12.34 10.76 23.13
CA ALA A 96 13.75 11.04 23.31
C ALA A 96 13.97 12.41 24.01
N PRO A 97 15.01 12.52 24.87
CA PRO A 97 15.37 13.79 25.50
C PRO A 97 15.77 14.89 24.50
N ASP A 98 15.65 16.15 24.92
CA ASP A 98 15.89 17.34 24.10
C ASP A 98 17.28 17.38 23.46
N ASP A 99 18.31 16.89 24.14
CA ASP A 99 19.69 16.84 23.63
C ASP A 99 19.85 15.86 22.46
N VAL A 100 19.16 14.72 22.52
CA VAL A 100 19.08 13.76 21.41
C VAL A 100 18.36 14.37 20.21
N ILE A 101 17.24 15.07 20.43
CA ILE A 101 16.49 15.76 19.37
C ILE A 101 17.33 16.86 18.72
N ALA A 102 18.03 17.67 19.53
CA ALA A 102 18.91 18.72 19.05
C ALA A 102 20.07 18.17 18.21
N ALA A 103 20.72 17.08 18.66
CA ALA A 103 21.78 16.42 17.92
C ALA A 103 21.28 15.86 16.57
N ALA A 104 20.17 15.13 16.58
CA ALA A 104 19.58 14.58 15.36
C ALA A 104 19.17 15.67 14.36
N THR A 105 18.69 16.82 14.84
CA THR A 105 18.36 17.97 13.99
C THR A 105 19.58 18.44 13.18
N VAL A 106 20.75 18.55 13.81
CA VAL A 106 22.00 18.93 13.14
C VAL A 106 22.35 17.94 12.04
N ASP A 107 22.28 16.64 12.32
CA ASP A 107 22.63 15.58 11.38
C ASP A 107 21.68 15.55 10.17
N VAL A 108 20.36 15.67 10.41
CA VAL A 108 19.34 15.68 9.37
C VAL A 108 19.44 16.93 8.50
N SER A 109 19.64 18.11 9.10
CA SER A 109 19.87 19.35 8.35
C SER A 109 21.13 19.27 7.50
N ALA A 110 22.23 18.72 8.04
CA ALA A 110 23.45 18.51 7.27
C ALA A 110 23.25 17.50 6.12
N ALA A 111 22.42 16.47 6.31
CA ALA A 111 22.05 15.53 5.25
C ALA A 111 21.25 16.22 4.14
N ALA A 112 20.26 17.05 4.51
CA ALA A 112 19.46 17.83 3.56
C ALA A 112 20.32 18.83 2.76
N GLU A 113 21.26 19.51 3.40
CA GLU A 113 22.14 20.50 2.76
C GLU A 113 23.00 19.90 1.64
N ARG A 114 23.33 18.60 1.71
CA ARG A 114 24.05 17.91 0.61
C ARG A 114 23.29 17.93 -0.71
N PHE A 115 21.97 18.21 -0.68
CA PHE A 115 21.13 18.27 -1.87
C PHE A 115 20.88 19.69 -2.40
N SER A 116 21.41 20.75 -1.77
CA SER A 116 21.09 22.15 -2.12
C SER A 116 21.54 22.57 -3.52
N GLY A 117 22.61 21.95 -4.05
CA GLY A 117 23.11 22.19 -5.41
C GLY A 117 22.42 21.37 -6.52
N TYR A 118 21.42 20.54 -6.17
CA TYR A 118 20.76 19.64 -7.13
C TYR A 118 19.31 20.06 -7.37
N HIS A 119 18.78 19.74 -8.55
CA HIS A 119 17.39 20.03 -8.91
C HIS A 119 16.41 19.24 -8.02
N GLN A 120 15.46 19.95 -7.42
CA GLN A 120 14.36 19.41 -6.60
C GLN A 120 13.04 19.94 -7.18
N GLY A 121 12.41 19.18 -8.07
CA GLY A 121 11.21 19.60 -8.79
C GLY A 121 10.60 18.47 -9.60
N THR A 122 9.40 18.70 -10.15
CA THR A 122 8.68 17.71 -10.95
C THR A 122 9.53 17.31 -12.16
N LEU A 123 9.95 16.05 -12.18
CA LEU A 123 10.73 15.45 -13.26
C LEU A 123 9.76 15.00 -14.37
N TYR A 124 9.11 15.96 -15.03
CA TYR A 124 7.94 15.80 -15.93
C TYR A 124 7.77 14.46 -16.68
N GLY A 125 6.57 13.88 -16.52
CA GLY A 125 6.02 12.66 -17.17
C GLY A 125 4.49 12.57 -16.95
N PHE A 126 3.83 11.46 -17.33
CA PHE A 126 2.37 11.28 -17.21
C PHE A 126 2.01 10.44 -15.97
N SER A 127 1.01 10.87 -15.17
CA SER A 127 0.56 10.15 -13.95
C SER A 127 1.74 9.90 -12.98
N GLU A 128 1.80 8.80 -12.23
CA GLU A 128 2.91 8.53 -11.31
C GLU A 128 4.29 8.41 -11.99
N ALA A 129 4.31 8.18 -13.30
CA ALA A 129 5.53 8.27 -14.10
C ALA A 129 6.04 9.72 -14.25
N ALA A 130 5.28 10.72 -13.80
CA ALA A 130 5.73 12.12 -13.68
C ALA A 130 6.84 12.31 -12.67
N ASN A 131 7.01 11.36 -11.75
CA ASN A 131 8.13 11.40 -10.82
C ASN A 131 9.34 10.60 -11.36
N ALA A 132 9.19 9.86 -12.46
CA ALA A 132 10.25 9.01 -13.04
C ALA A 132 11.29 9.78 -13.89
N GLY A 133 10.99 11.01 -14.32
CA GLY A 133 11.88 11.80 -15.19
C GLY A 133 11.98 11.32 -16.64
N ARG A 134 12.78 12.05 -17.43
CA ARG A 134 13.05 11.78 -18.86
C ARG A 134 14.10 10.67 -19.10
N ARG A 135 14.30 9.76 -18.15
CA ARG A 135 15.39 8.74 -18.23
C ARG A 135 14.89 7.43 -18.82
N GLU A 136 15.82 6.68 -19.45
CA GLU A 136 15.55 5.41 -20.13
C GLU A 136 15.07 4.28 -19.21
N ASP A 137 15.21 4.44 -17.89
CA ASP A 137 14.61 3.59 -16.85
C ASP A 137 13.35 4.28 -16.26
N PRO A 138 12.20 4.36 -16.96
CA PRO A 138 11.00 5.00 -16.43
C PRO A 138 10.35 4.06 -15.41
N LEU A 139 10.85 4.08 -14.18
CA LEU A 139 10.24 3.40 -13.05
C LEU A 139 9.60 4.39 -12.09
N PHE A 140 8.56 3.93 -11.40
CA PHE A 140 7.82 4.67 -10.37
C PHE A 140 8.66 4.94 -9.12
N ASP A 141 9.99 5.07 -9.22
CA ASP A 141 10.96 5.15 -8.13
C ASP A 141 10.65 6.27 -7.12
N HIS A 142 9.90 7.28 -7.56
CA HIS A 142 9.51 8.43 -6.76
C HIS A 142 7.99 8.52 -6.54
N SER A 143 7.21 7.50 -6.93
CA SER A 143 5.78 7.38 -6.57
C SER A 143 5.62 7.49 -5.04
N PRO A 144 4.56 8.15 -4.55
CA PRO A 144 4.30 8.26 -3.12
C PRO A 144 3.85 6.95 -2.46
N LEU A 145 3.54 5.89 -3.24
CA LEU A 145 3.11 4.59 -2.68
C LEU A 145 4.07 3.45 -3.05
N ILE A 146 4.51 3.36 -4.32
CA ILE A 146 5.41 2.28 -4.79
C ILE A 146 6.85 2.76 -5.07
N GLY A 147 7.18 4.01 -4.73
CA GLY A 147 8.48 4.59 -5.03
C GLY A 147 9.59 4.10 -4.11
N ILE A 148 10.46 3.24 -4.63
CA ILE A 148 11.62 2.73 -3.89
C ILE A 148 12.53 3.83 -3.32
N GLY A 149 12.64 4.96 -4.03
CA GLY A 149 13.42 6.14 -3.66
C GLY A 149 12.61 7.26 -3.00
N ASN A 150 11.31 7.06 -2.77
CA ASN A 150 10.47 8.01 -2.03
C ASN A 150 10.36 7.58 -0.55
N PRO A 151 10.92 8.34 0.40
CA PRO A 151 10.89 7.95 1.81
C PRO A 151 9.50 8.06 2.45
N LEU A 152 8.51 8.67 1.79
CA LEU A 152 7.10 8.64 2.24
C LEU A 152 6.37 7.38 1.78
N ALA A 153 6.86 6.73 0.72
CA ALA A 153 6.25 5.51 0.22
C ALA A 153 6.46 4.37 1.21
N PRO A 154 5.39 3.67 1.65
CA PRO A 154 5.54 2.46 2.43
C PRO A 154 6.31 1.42 1.60
N PRO A 155 7.05 0.51 2.23
CA PRO A 155 7.54 -0.69 1.54
C PRO A 155 6.37 -1.44 0.93
N MET A 156 6.19 -1.27 -0.38
CA MET A 156 5.10 -1.85 -1.16
C MET A 156 5.66 -2.46 -2.44
N THR A 157 5.17 -3.65 -2.80
CA THR A 157 5.48 -4.31 -4.06
C THR A 157 4.20 -4.61 -4.81
N ILE A 158 4.27 -4.61 -6.14
CA ILE A 158 3.12 -4.87 -7.00
C ILE A 158 3.53 -5.76 -8.16
N ARG A 159 2.68 -6.73 -8.50
CA ARG A 159 2.88 -7.65 -9.60
C ARG A 159 1.55 -8.07 -10.21
N GLU A 160 1.62 -8.55 -11.45
CA GLU A 160 0.51 -9.18 -12.14
C GLU A 160 0.69 -10.70 -12.07
N VAL A 161 -0.37 -11.41 -11.66
CA VAL A 161 -0.45 -12.87 -11.55
C VAL A 161 -1.78 -13.30 -12.18
N ASP A 162 -1.71 -13.99 -13.31
CA ASP A 162 -2.88 -14.55 -14.02
C ASP A 162 -4.04 -13.56 -14.22
N GLY A 163 -3.72 -12.31 -14.61
CA GLY A 163 -4.72 -11.26 -14.83
C GLY A 163 -5.29 -10.62 -13.56
N VAL A 164 -4.70 -10.92 -12.39
CA VAL A 164 -4.97 -10.27 -11.11
C VAL A 164 -3.76 -9.45 -10.70
N ILE A 165 -3.99 -8.25 -10.18
CA ILE A 165 -2.93 -7.48 -9.54
C ILE A 165 -2.82 -7.93 -8.09
N GLU A 166 -1.64 -8.36 -7.70
CA GLU A 166 -1.28 -8.61 -6.30
C GLU A 166 -0.29 -7.55 -5.83
N ALA A 167 -0.53 -7.01 -4.63
CA ALA A 167 0.44 -6.17 -3.97
C ALA A 167 0.62 -6.58 -2.51
N THR A 168 1.84 -6.39 -2.00
CA THR A 168 2.12 -6.49 -0.56
C THR A 168 2.59 -5.14 -0.04
N ALA A 169 2.18 -4.77 1.17
CA ALA A 169 2.64 -3.56 1.82
C ALA A 169 2.84 -3.78 3.31
N CYS A 170 3.87 -3.19 3.89
CA CYS A 170 4.08 -3.16 5.34
C CYS A 170 4.13 -1.71 5.82
N PHE A 171 3.12 -1.31 6.58
CA PHE A 171 3.00 0.06 7.10
C PHE A 171 3.64 0.15 8.49
N GLY A 172 4.68 0.97 8.61
CA GLY A 172 5.30 1.31 9.91
C GLY A 172 4.45 2.27 10.76
N GLN A 173 4.97 2.66 11.92
CA GLN A 173 4.34 3.59 12.85
C GLN A 173 4.05 4.95 12.23
N ALA A 174 4.84 5.39 11.26
CA ALA A 174 4.62 6.64 10.54
C ALA A 174 3.24 6.73 9.83
N TYR A 175 2.57 5.59 9.65
CA TYR A 175 1.30 5.48 8.94
C TYR A 175 0.12 5.22 9.89
N GLU A 176 0.35 5.29 11.20
CA GLU A 176 -0.67 5.06 12.22
C GLU A 176 -1.81 6.08 12.14
N GLY A 177 -3.04 5.61 12.34
CA GLY A 177 -4.20 6.45 12.57
C GLY A 177 -4.79 6.15 13.94
N PRO A 178 -5.74 5.18 14.05
CA PRO A 178 -6.09 4.61 15.34
C PRO A 178 -4.92 3.81 15.93
N PRO A 179 -4.85 3.66 17.27
CA PRO A 179 -3.80 2.87 17.91
C PRO A 179 -3.64 1.47 17.31
N GLY A 180 -2.42 1.14 16.88
CA GLY A 180 -2.04 -0.12 16.25
C GLY A 180 -2.57 -0.35 14.83
N CYS A 181 -3.21 0.65 14.22
CA CYS A 181 -3.90 0.50 12.94
C CYS A 181 -3.42 1.51 11.90
N VAL A 182 -3.32 1.07 10.65
CA VAL A 182 -3.06 1.94 9.50
C VAL A 182 -4.16 2.99 9.42
N HIS A 183 -3.80 4.25 9.27
CA HIS A 183 -4.76 5.31 9.02
C HIS A 183 -5.53 5.01 7.73
N GLY A 184 -6.87 5.12 7.77
CA GLY A 184 -7.72 4.78 6.62
C GLY A 184 -7.31 5.50 5.33
N GLY A 185 -6.86 6.75 5.43
CA GLY A 185 -6.31 7.50 4.29
C GLY A 185 -5.15 6.79 3.56
N TYR A 186 -4.23 6.12 4.27
CA TYR A 186 -3.15 5.36 3.63
C TYR A 186 -3.64 4.06 3.01
N VAL A 187 -4.64 3.40 3.63
CA VAL A 187 -5.29 2.23 3.02
C VAL A 187 -6.01 2.62 1.73
N ALA A 188 -6.70 3.75 1.72
CA ALA A 188 -7.35 4.28 0.52
C ALA A 188 -6.34 4.66 -0.56
N ALA A 189 -5.23 5.29 -0.20
CA ALA A 189 -4.15 5.62 -1.12
C ALA A 189 -3.50 4.36 -1.73
N ALA A 190 -3.28 3.32 -0.92
CA ALA A 190 -2.79 2.03 -1.42
C ALA A 190 -3.81 1.36 -2.36
N PHE A 191 -5.12 1.47 -2.08
CA PHE A 191 -6.13 1.01 -3.03
C PHE A 191 -6.13 1.80 -4.34
N ASP A 192 -5.95 3.12 -4.31
CA ASP A 192 -5.87 3.91 -5.54
C ASP A 192 -4.71 3.43 -6.44
N GLU A 193 -3.54 3.19 -5.85
CA GLU A 193 -2.37 2.62 -6.52
C GLU A 193 -2.65 1.22 -7.10
N VAL A 194 -3.11 0.28 -6.27
CA VAL A 194 -3.40 -1.10 -6.69
C VAL A 194 -4.42 -1.12 -7.81
N LEU A 195 -5.48 -0.32 -7.68
CA LEU A 195 -6.54 -0.25 -8.68
C LEU A 195 -6.12 0.53 -9.93
N GLY A 196 -5.19 1.48 -9.81
CA GLY A 196 -4.53 2.16 -10.91
C GLY A 196 -3.65 1.23 -11.74
N ALA A 197 -2.97 0.28 -11.10
CA ALA A 197 -2.30 -0.83 -11.79
C ALA A 197 -3.29 -1.85 -12.36
N THR A 198 -4.43 -2.07 -11.69
CA THR A 198 -5.47 -3.02 -12.13
C THR A 198 -6.19 -2.55 -13.39
N GLN A 199 -6.62 -1.29 -13.45
CA GLN A 199 -7.33 -0.74 -14.61
C GLN A 199 -6.48 -0.80 -15.89
N SER A 200 -5.17 -0.79 -15.71
CA SER A 200 -4.15 -0.88 -16.77
C SER A 200 -4.25 -2.21 -17.55
N LEU A 201 -4.82 -3.26 -16.95
CA LEU A 201 -5.14 -4.53 -17.61
C LEU A 201 -6.24 -4.40 -18.68
N SER A 202 -6.99 -3.29 -18.70
CA SER A 202 -7.97 -3.00 -19.76
C SER A 202 -7.34 -2.64 -21.11
N GLY A 203 -6.02 -2.38 -21.16
CA GLY A 203 -5.32 -1.90 -22.35
C GLY A 203 -5.56 -0.43 -22.69
N ALA A 204 -6.32 0.30 -21.87
CA ALA A 204 -6.61 1.72 -22.05
C ALA A 204 -6.44 2.49 -20.72
N PRO A 205 -5.25 3.04 -20.42
CA PRO A 205 -5.04 3.72 -19.15
C PRO A 205 -5.97 4.91 -18.96
N GLY A 206 -6.54 5.02 -17.77
CA GLY A 206 -7.43 6.10 -17.36
C GLY A 206 -7.01 6.78 -16.07
N MET A 207 -7.68 7.90 -15.79
CA MET A 207 -7.55 8.62 -14.52
C MET A 207 -8.59 8.11 -13.53
N THR A 208 -8.28 8.10 -12.23
CA THR A 208 -9.25 7.78 -11.19
C THR A 208 -10.44 8.74 -11.28
N GLY A 209 -11.63 8.21 -11.52
CA GLY A 209 -12.89 8.97 -11.52
C GLY A 209 -13.58 8.87 -10.16
N THR A 210 -13.74 7.65 -9.65
CA THR A 210 -14.26 7.40 -8.30
C THR A 210 -13.49 6.28 -7.62
N LEU A 211 -13.33 6.41 -6.30
CA LEU A 211 -12.80 5.37 -5.42
C LEU A 211 -13.72 5.28 -4.19
N THR A 212 -14.27 4.10 -3.95
CA THR A 212 -15.09 3.81 -2.76
C THR A 212 -14.40 2.73 -1.96
N VAL A 213 -14.04 3.03 -0.71
CA VAL A 213 -13.37 2.09 0.20
C VAL A 213 -14.33 1.75 1.35
N ARG A 214 -14.49 0.47 1.64
CA ARG A 214 -15.22 -0.04 2.81
C ARG A 214 -14.23 -0.69 3.76
N TYR A 215 -14.15 -0.17 4.98
CA TYR A 215 -13.32 -0.71 6.06
C TYR A 215 -14.14 -1.75 6.82
N GLU A 216 -13.73 -3.01 6.69
CA GLU A 216 -14.45 -4.16 7.25
C GLU A 216 -13.98 -4.46 8.69
N LYS A 217 -12.66 -4.36 8.90
CA LYS A 217 -11.99 -4.61 10.18
C LYS A 217 -10.79 -3.68 10.32
N PRO A 218 -10.28 -3.47 11.55
CA PRO A 218 -9.03 -2.76 11.76
C PRO A 218 -7.91 -3.33 10.88
N THR A 219 -7.19 -2.44 10.18
CA THR A 219 -6.06 -2.82 9.35
C THR A 219 -4.79 -2.66 10.19
N PRO A 220 -4.13 -3.74 10.63
CA PRO A 220 -3.02 -3.67 11.57
C PRO A 220 -1.76 -3.05 10.96
N LEU A 221 -0.98 -2.36 11.78
CA LEU A 221 0.37 -1.89 11.45
C LEU A 221 1.41 -3.00 11.58
N GLN A 222 2.60 -2.76 11.00
CA GLN A 222 3.83 -3.55 11.18
C GLN A 222 3.71 -5.03 10.80
N VAL A 223 2.67 -5.39 10.05
CA VAL A 223 2.51 -6.71 9.45
C VAL A 223 2.41 -6.58 7.94
N GLU A 224 2.71 -7.66 7.23
CA GLU A 224 2.50 -7.71 5.79
C GLU A 224 0.99 -7.75 5.50
N LEU A 225 0.52 -6.74 4.76
CA LEU A 225 -0.82 -6.68 4.21
C LEU A 225 -0.78 -7.09 2.75
N ARG A 226 -1.78 -7.87 2.33
CA ARG A 226 -1.94 -8.34 0.96
C ARG A 226 -3.13 -7.65 0.31
N PHE A 227 -2.89 -6.98 -0.80
CA PHE A 227 -3.90 -6.36 -1.63
C PHE A 227 -4.09 -7.16 -2.91
N GLU A 228 -5.34 -7.30 -3.32
CA GLU A 228 -5.74 -7.86 -4.62
C GLU A 228 -6.53 -6.81 -5.41
N GLY A 229 -6.32 -6.76 -6.72
CA GLY A 229 -7.09 -5.94 -7.65
C GLY A 229 -7.53 -6.75 -8.87
N ARG A 230 -8.81 -6.64 -9.23
CA ARG A 230 -9.43 -7.32 -10.37
C ARG A 230 -10.11 -6.34 -11.32
N LEU A 231 -9.90 -6.55 -12.62
CA LEU A 231 -10.64 -5.86 -13.66
C LEU A 231 -12.03 -6.49 -13.80
N MET A 232 -13.08 -5.69 -13.61
CA MET A 232 -14.46 -6.18 -13.68
C MET A 232 -15.08 -5.97 -15.06
N GLY A 233 -14.59 -5.00 -15.83
CA GLY A 233 -15.00 -4.77 -17.20
C GLY A 233 -14.89 -3.31 -17.63
N VAL A 234 -15.27 -3.03 -18.87
CA VAL A 234 -15.19 -1.70 -19.47
C VAL A 234 -16.52 -1.35 -20.13
N GLU A 235 -17.03 -0.15 -19.84
CA GLU A 235 -18.19 0.42 -20.52
C GLU A 235 -17.82 1.79 -21.11
N ARG A 236 -17.72 1.85 -22.44
CA ARG A 236 -17.28 3.05 -23.16
C ARG A 236 -15.90 3.52 -22.66
N ARG A 237 -15.85 4.61 -21.88
CA ARG A 237 -14.63 5.17 -21.29
C ARG A 237 -14.45 4.80 -19.82
N LYS A 238 -15.43 4.12 -19.21
CA LYS A 238 -15.39 3.75 -17.79
C LYS A 238 -14.79 2.37 -17.65
N ILE A 239 -13.76 2.25 -16.82
CA ILE A 239 -13.10 1.01 -16.47
C ILE A 239 -13.43 0.73 -15.02
N PHE A 240 -14.01 -0.42 -14.75
CA PHE A 240 -14.46 -0.80 -13.41
C PHE A 240 -13.51 -1.83 -12.84
N VAL A 241 -13.06 -1.57 -11.62
CA VAL A 241 -12.11 -2.42 -10.90
C VAL A 241 -12.56 -2.59 -9.46
N GLU A 242 -12.25 -3.73 -8.88
CA GLU A 242 -12.52 -4.02 -7.48
C GLU A 242 -11.26 -4.55 -6.81
N GLY A 243 -11.13 -4.33 -5.50
CA GLY A 243 -10.00 -4.79 -4.73
C GLY A 243 -10.33 -5.15 -3.30
N ALA A 244 -9.41 -5.90 -2.68
CA ALA A 244 -9.51 -6.37 -1.30
C ALA A 244 -8.14 -6.26 -0.62
N CYS A 245 -8.15 -5.98 0.69
CA CYS A 245 -6.98 -5.93 1.55
C CYS A 245 -7.14 -6.96 2.68
N TYR A 246 -6.09 -7.73 2.91
CA TYR A 246 -6.03 -8.80 3.91
C TYR A 246 -4.84 -8.63 4.84
N SER A 247 -5.05 -8.99 6.10
CA SER A 247 -3.99 -9.30 7.07
C SER A 247 -4.06 -10.80 7.36
N GLY A 248 -3.11 -11.56 6.83
CA GLY A 248 -3.23 -13.02 6.76
C GLY A 248 -4.51 -13.42 6.00
N ASP A 249 -5.39 -14.18 6.66
CA ASP A 249 -6.69 -14.58 6.10
C ASP A 249 -7.84 -13.59 6.43
N THR A 250 -7.55 -12.55 7.20
CA THR A 250 -8.58 -11.59 7.64
C THR A 250 -8.75 -10.48 6.62
N LEU A 251 -9.94 -10.40 5.99
CA LEU A 251 -10.34 -9.25 5.18
C LEU A 251 -10.48 -8.00 6.05
N THR A 252 -9.68 -6.97 5.79
CA THR A 252 -9.68 -5.72 6.56
C THR A 252 -10.37 -4.58 5.82
N ALA A 253 -10.27 -4.54 4.49
CA ALA A 253 -10.95 -3.53 3.68
C ALA A 253 -11.22 -4.03 2.25
N THR A 254 -12.20 -3.42 1.60
CA THR A 254 -12.48 -3.61 0.17
C THR A 254 -12.59 -2.28 -0.55
N ALA A 255 -12.36 -2.26 -1.86
CA ALA A 255 -12.50 -1.06 -2.66
C ALA A 255 -13.18 -1.34 -4.01
N LYS A 256 -13.92 -0.34 -4.50
CA LYS A 256 -14.42 -0.27 -5.87
C LYS A 256 -13.92 1.00 -6.52
N GLY A 257 -13.38 0.89 -7.72
CA GLY A 257 -12.85 2.00 -8.50
C GLY A 257 -13.56 2.12 -9.85
N THR A 258 -13.81 3.36 -10.28
CA THR A 258 -14.13 3.67 -11.68
C THR A 258 -13.04 4.58 -12.23
N PHE A 259 -12.35 4.13 -13.26
CA PHE A 259 -11.35 4.90 -13.98
C PHE A 259 -11.93 5.39 -15.31
N ILE A 260 -11.52 6.57 -15.75
CA ILE A 260 -11.97 7.19 -16.99
C ILE A 260 -10.81 7.17 -17.98
N SER A 261 -10.91 6.32 -19.02
CA SER A 261 -9.91 6.28 -20.09
C SER A 261 -9.84 7.61 -20.82
N MET A 262 -8.63 8.03 -21.16
CA MET A 262 -8.41 9.26 -21.92
C MET A 262 -8.73 9.02 -23.41
N GLN A 263 -9.31 10.01 -24.06
CA GLN A 263 -9.44 9.98 -25.52
C GLN A 263 -8.07 10.26 -26.17
N PRO A 264 -7.75 9.63 -27.32
CA PRO A 264 -6.46 9.81 -27.99
C PRO A 264 -6.10 11.28 -28.28
N GLY A 265 -7.08 12.14 -28.57
CA GLY A 265 -6.87 13.58 -28.79
C GLY A 265 -6.55 14.36 -27.52
N GLN A 266 -7.30 14.11 -26.42
CA GLN A 266 -7.05 14.75 -25.12
C GLN A 266 -5.66 14.43 -24.56
N PHE A 267 -5.11 13.25 -24.84
CA PHE A 267 -3.77 12.88 -24.43
C PHE A 267 -2.70 13.75 -25.11
N LEU A 268 -2.84 13.99 -26.40
CA LEU A 268 -1.95 14.86 -27.17
C LEU A 268 -2.10 16.33 -26.77
N ASP A 269 -3.32 16.80 -26.51
CA ASP A 269 -3.59 18.17 -26.10
C ASP A 269 -3.02 18.47 -24.69
N ILE A 270 -3.16 17.54 -23.74
CA ILE A 270 -2.57 17.67 -22.39
C ILE A 270 -1.03 17.64 -22.47
N LEU A 271 -0.46 16.84 -23.37
CA LEU A 271 0.99 16.83 -23.60
C LEU A 271 1.46 18.17 -24.20
N ALA A 272 0.76 18.66 -25.24
CA ALA A 272 1.09 19.89 -25.94
C ALA A 272 0.94 21.15 -25.05
N GLU A 273 -0.16 21.27 -24.29
CA GLU A 273 -0.34 22.37 -23.33
C GLU A 273 0.73 22.39 -22.23
N ARG A 274 1.22 21.21 -21.84
CA ARG A 274 2.26 21.09 -20.82
C ARG A 274 3.66 21.29 -21.40
N GLU A 275 3.91 20.95 -22.66
CA GLU A 275 5.13 21.34 -23.40
C GLU A 275 5.19 22.85 -23.60
N ALA A 276 4.07 23.52 -23.93
CA ALA A 276 4.02 24.97 -24.02
C ALA A 276 4.34 25.67 -22.69
N ARG A 277 3.82 25.16 -21.55
CA ARG A 277 4.21 25.65 -20.21
C ARG A 277 5.67 25.37 -19.84
N GLN A 278 6.35 24.41 -20.51
CA GLN A 278 7.78 24.14 -20.31
C GLN A 278 8.67 25.18 -20.99
N GLU A 279 8.22 25.79 -22.08
CA GLU A 279 8.97 26.85 -22.78
C GLU A 279 8.92 28.18 -22.01
N ASP A 280 7.79 28.47 -21.35
CA ASP A 280 7.60 29.69 -20.56
C ASP A 280 8.36 29.71 -19.22
N GLN A 281 8.79 28.55 -18.71
CA GLN A 281 9.54 28.42 -17.45
C GLN A 281 11.06 28.31 -17.64
N ARG A 282 11.55 28.57 -18.86
CA ARG A 282 12.95 28.41 -19.26
C ARG A 282 13.75 29.70 -19.22
#